data_AF-A0A2Y9BK04-F1
#
_entry.id   AF-A0A2Y9BK04-F1
#
_cell.length_a   1.000
_cell.length_b   1.000
_cell.length_c   1.000
_cell.angle_alpha   90.00
_cell.angle_beta   90.00
_cell.angle_gamma   90.00
#
_symmetry.space_group_name_H-M   'P 1'
#
loop_
_entity.id
_entity.type
_entity.pdbx_description
1 polymer ?
#
loop_
_entity_poly.entity_id
_entity_poly.type
_entity_poly.pdbx_seq_one_letter_code
_entity_poly.pdbx_strand_id
1 'polypeptide(L)'
;MKSHNIYEKKFQNYGRVLSEYDFTELVNTLRNHTPLPESGFVYLSSCKELESLTIFSELQNRVFGGMPMQLGYCNGYNNTLNCLEYHTCSELCVMAEDVVLLLGQRSDIDRTDYTYDAGKAEAFFVPAGTGIELYATTLHYAPCNAHAGQGYHVANGLLLGTNGQCPALDKKGEDQLLAGCNKWLLAHPDSPEAGEGAFIGLKGQNIRIYQEG
;
A
#
# COMPACT_ATOMS: atom_id res chain seq x y z
N MET A 1 -4.78 10.88 15.13
CA MET A 1 -3.67 11.61 14.45
C MET A 1 -4.29 12.60 13.47
N LYS A 2 -3.67 13.78 13.22
CA LYS A 2 -4.13 14.69 12.16
C LYS A 2 -3.57 14.23 10.82
N SER A 3 -4.39 14.17 9.78
CA SER A 3 -3.94 13.86 8.41
C SER A 3 -3.44 15.10 7.67
N HIS A 4 -2.41 14.90 6.85
CA HIS A 4 -1.95 15.80 5.81
C HIS A 4 -2.73 15.56 4.52
N ASN A 5 -2.91 16.56 3.68
CA ASN A 5 -3.42 16.33 2.33
C ASN A 5 -2.30 15.81 1.42
N ILE A 6 -2.59 14.85 0.54
CA ILE A 6 -1.62 14.25 -0.39
C ILE A 6 -0.90 15.27 -1.31
N TYR A 7 -1.53 16.41 -1.59
CA TYR A 7 -0.96 17.50 -2.39
C TYR A 7 0.03 18.40 -1.61
N GLU A 8 0.18 18.19 -0.30
CA GLU A 8 1.15 18.94 0.49
C GLU A 8 2.58 18.53 0.13
N LYS A 9 3.51 19.50 0.14
CA LYS A 9 4.94 19.28 -0.16
C LYS A 9 5.57 18.15 0.67
N LYS A 10 5.05 17.91 1.88
CA LYS A 10 5.53 16.85 2.78
C LYS A 10 5.44 15.46 2.16
N PHE A 11 4.45 15.21 1.29
CA PHE A 11 4.30 13.94 0.60
C PHE A 11 5.47 13.61 -0.34
N GLN A 12 6.25 14.60 -0.79
CA GLN A 12 7.42 14.39 -1.67
C GLN A 12 8.50 13.50 -1.04
N ASN A 13 8.51 13.36 0.28
CA ASN A 13 9.42 12.43 0.96
C ASN A 13 9.01 10.96 0.77
N TYR A 14 7.75 10.71 0.41
CA TYR A 14 7.14 9.39 0.33
C TYR A 14 6.79 8.99 -1.12
N GLY A 15 6.57 9.96 -1.99
CA GLY A 15 6.06 9.68 -3.31
C GLY A 15 5.80 10.92 -4.15
N ARG A 16 5.02 10.74 -5.22
CA ARG A 16 4.48 11.83 -6.04
C ARG A 16 3.05 11.53 -6.47
N VAL A 17 2.29 12.58 -6.73
CA VAL A 17 0.97 12.48 -7.35
C VAL A 17 1.14 12.40 -8.86
N LEU A 18 0.39 11.50 -9.51
CA LEU A 18 0.43 11.22 -10.94
C LEU A 18 -0.63 12.05 -11.68
N SER A 19 -0.55 13.37 -11.53
CA SER A 19 -1.56 14.32 -12.04
C SER A 19 -1.67 14.39 -13.57
N GLU A 20 -0.69 13.84 -14.28
CA GLU A 20 -0.61 13.85 -15.73
C GLU A 20 -1.40 12.71 -16.41
N TYR A 21 -2.02 11.83 -15.65
CA TYR A 21 -2.78 10.68 -16.14
C TYR A 21 -4.29 10.83 -15.85
N ASP A 22 -5.12 10.30 -16.75
CA ASP A 22 -6.56 10.17 -16.54
C ASP A 22 -6.89 8.76 -16.04
N PHE A 23 -7.32 8.68 -14.78
CA PHE A 23 -7.69 7.42 -14.13
C PHE A 23 -9.19 7.11 -14.18
N THR A 24 -10.00 7.91 -14.89
CA THR A 24 -11.47 7.81 -14.87
C THR A 24 -11.95 6.40 -15.25
N GLU A 25 -11.43 5.83 -16.35
CA GLU A 25 -11.80 4.48 -16.80
C GLU A 25 -11.36 3.39 -15.82
N LEU A 26 -10.16 3.53 -15.24
CA LEU A 26 -9.62 2.59 -14.26
C LEU A 26 -10.46 2.58 -12.99
N VAL A 27 -10.79 3.74 -12.45
CA VAL A 27 -11.62 3.89 -11.24
C VAL A 27 -13.02 3.32 -11.46
N ASN A 28 -13.62 3.59 -12.62
CA ASN A 28 -14.92 3.01 -12.97
C ASN A 28 -14.85 1.49 -13.10
N THR A 29 -13.80 0.97 -13.73
CA THR A 29 -13.61 -0.48 -13.90
C THR A 29 -13.41 -1.16 -12.55
N LEU A 30 -12.59 -0.56 -11.69
CA LEU A 30 -12.29 -1.07 -10.36
C LEU A 30 -13.57 -1.22 -9.52
N ARG A 31 -14.41 -0.18 -9.45
CA ARG A 31 -15.70 -0.23 -8.70
C ARG A 31 -16.70 -1.24 -9.24
N ASN A 32 -16.78 -1.39 -10.57
CA ASN A 32 -17.86 -2.15 -11.20
C ASN A 32 -17.49 -3.63 -11.44
N HIS A 33 -16.20 -3.97 -11.44
CA HIS A 33 -15.72 -5.29 -11.86
C HIS A 33 -14.82 -6.00 -10.84
N THR A 34 -14.54 -5.39 -9.69
CA THR A 34 -13.75 -6.04 -8.62
C THR A 34 -14.57 -6.14 -7.33
N PRO A 35 -14.34 -7.18 -6.50
CA PRO A 35 -15.14 -7.39 -5.30
C PRO A 35 -14.79 -6.39 -4.19
N LEU A 36 -15.79 -6.04 -3.38
CA LEU A 36 -15.60 -5.42 -2.08
C LEU A 36 -16.05 -6.43 -1.01
N PRO A 37 -15.13 -6.96 -0.16
CA PRO A 37 -15.50 -7.94 0.86
C PRO A 37 -16.33 -7.29 1.98
N GLU A 38 -17.12 -8.09 2.71
CA GLU A 38 -17.93 -7.58 3.84
C GLU A 38 -17.08 -7.11 5.04
N SER A 39 -15.87 -7.66 5.20
CA SER A 39 -14.90 -7.25 6.21
C SER A 39 -13.47 -7.58 5.77
N GLY A 40 -12.48 -6.93 6.39
CA GLY A 40 -11.08 -7.07 6.02
C GLY A 40 -10.81 -6.52 4.61
N PHE A 41 -9.85 -7.09 3.91
CA PHE A 41 -9.53 -6.73 2.53
C PHE A 41 -9.19 -7.95 1.69
N VAL A 42 -9.32 -7.79 0.37
CA VAL A 42 -8.92 -8.77 -0.64
C VAL A 42 -7.87 -8.15 -1.53
N TYR A 43 -6.83 -8.93 -1.82
CA TYR A 43 -5.73 -8.55 -2.69
C TYR A 43 -5.63 -9.49 -3.89
N LEU A 44 -5.48 -8.94 -5.09
CA LEU A 44 -5.12 -9.67 -6.29
C LEU A 44 -4.01 -8.90 -7.01
N SER A 45 -2.89 -9.56 -7.31
CA SER A 45 -1.69 -8.91 -7.87
C SER A 45 -1.79 -8.51 -9.33
N SER A 46 -2.61 -9.22 -10.11
CA SER A 46 -2.78 -9.05 -11.56
C SER A 46 -4.25 -9.34 -11.91
N CYS A 47 -4.91 -8.36 -12.49
CA CYS A 47 -6.32 -8.41 -12.88
C CYS A 47 -6.42 -8.10 -14.37
N LYS A 48 -6.84 -9.08 -15.16
CA LYS A 48 -6.91 -9.00 -16.62
C LYS A 48 -7.77 -7.83 -17.08
N GLU A 49 -8.88 -7.57 -16.39
CA GLU A 49 -9.80 -6.48 -16.67
C GLU A 49 -9.10 -5.13 -16.56
N LEU A 50 -8.31 -4.91 -15.50
CA LEU A 50 -7.55 -3.66 -15.30
C LEU A 50 -6.36 -3.55 -16.26
N GLU A 51 -5.65 -4.65 -16.51
CA GLU A 51 -4.49 -4.69 -17.41
C GLU A 51 -4.87 -4.52 -18.89
N SER A 52 -6.14 -4.74 -19.24
CA SER A 52 -6.65 -4.52 -20.59
C SER A 52 -6.91 -3.05 -20.94
N LEU A 53 -6.91 -2.16 -19.94
CA LEU A 53 -7.17 -0.74 -20.13
C LEU A 53 -5.98 -0.01 -20.73
N THR A 54 -6.24 1.06 -21.47
CA THR A 54 -5.19 1.87 -22.12
C THR A 54 -4.17 2.41 -21.11
N ILE A 55 -4.64 2.82 -19.93
CA ILE A 55 -3.81 3.36 -18.85
C ILE A 55 -2.71 2.39 -18.38
N PHE A 56 -2.95 1.07 -18.46
CA PHE A 56 -1.95 0.08 -18.08
C PHE A 56 -0.67 0.22 -18.92
N SER A 57 -0.83 0.36 -20.24
CA SER A 57 0.29 0.56 -21.16
C SER A 57 1.01 1.90 -20.92
N GLU A 58 0.26 2.95 -20.57
CA GLU A 58 0.85 4.25 -20.25
C GLU A 58 1.70 4.19 -18.99
N LEU A 59 1.17 3.61 -17.90
CA LEU A 59 1.90 3.45 -16.64
C LEU A 59 3.16 2.59 -16.83
N GLN A 60 3.05 1.47 -17.55
CA GLN A 60 4.19 0.60 -17.83
C GLN A 60 5.32 1.36 -18.53
N ASN A 61 4.98 2.09 -19.60
CA ASN A 61 5.99 2.73 -20.45
C ASN A 61 6.53 4.03 -19.84
N ARG A 62 5.68 4.82 -19.17
CA ARG A 62 6.02 6.17 -18.72
C ARG A 62 6.46 6.22 -17.25
N VAL A 63 5.90 5.38 -16.38
CA VAL A 63 6.27 5.33 -14.97
C VAL A 63 7.37 4.31 -14.73
N PHE A 64 7.20 3.08 -15.22
CA PHE A 64 8.19 2.01 -15.04
C PHE A 64 9.23 1.92 -16.15
N GLY A 65 9.25 2.87 -17.10
CA GLY A 65 10.26 2.93 -18.15
C GLY A 65 10.26 1.72 -19.09
N GLY A 66 9.11 1.08 -19.28
CA GLY A 66 8.95 -0.11 -20.13
C GLY A 66 9.27 -1.44 -19.45
N MET A 67 9.61 -1.43 -18.15
CA MET A 67 9.74 -2.67 -17.39
C MET A 67 8.40 -3.40 -17.30
N PRO A 68 8.37 -4.75 -17.39
CA PRO A 68 7.14 -5.51 -17.21
C PRO A 68 6.51 -5.23 -15.85
N MET A 69 5.25 -4.81 -15.86
CA MET A 69 4.46 -4.56 -14.65
C MET A 69 3.23 -5.46 -14.60
N GLN A 70 2.59 -5.51 -13.45
CA GLN A 70 1.28 -6.11 -13.20
C GLN A 70 0.36 -5.04 -12.60
N LEU A 71 -0.94 -5.12 -12.88
CA LEU A 71 -1.93 -4.21 -12.31
C LEU A 71 -3.06 -5.02 -11.67
N GLY A 72 -3.16 -4.89 -10.36
CA GLY A 72 -4.10 -5.60 -9.52
C GLY A 72 -4.90 -4.65 -8.64
N TYR A 73 -5.44 -5.16 -7.55
CA TYR A 73 -6.21 -4.38 -6.60
C TYR A 73 -6.06 -4.85 -5.15
N CYS A 74 -6.31 -3.92 -4.24
CA CYS A 74 -6.53 -4.13 -2.81
C CYS A 74 -7.83 -3.41 -2.43
N ASN A 75 -8.87 -4.17 -2.11
CA ASN A 75 -10.20 -3.64 -1.81
C ASN A 75 -10.66 -4.08 -0.43
N GLY A 76 -11.30 -3.20 0.34
CA GLY A 76 -11.86 -3.59 1.62
C GLY A 76 -12.08 -2.47 2.63
N TYR A 77 -11.85 -2.84 3.89
CA TYR A 77 -12.10 -2.05 5.08
C TYR A 77 -10.90 -2.15 6.01
N ASN A 78 -10.37 -0.99 6.41
CA ASN A 78 -9.34 -0.88 7.40
C ASN A 78 -9.39 0.50 8.07
N ASN A 79 -9.12 0.56 9.36
CA ASN A 79 -9.07 1.82 10.13
C ASN A 79 -7.82 1.91 11.01
N THR A 80 -6.91 0.95 10.86
CA THR A 80 -5.78 0.72 11.77
C THR A 80 -4.49 0.52 10.97
N LEU A 81 -3.34 0.92 11.50
CA LEU A 81 -2.04 0.72 10.88
C LEU A 81 -1.79 -0.76 10.57
N ASN A 82 -1.89 -1.62 11.59
CA ASN A 82 -1.64 -3.06 11.58
C ASN A 82 -0.24 -3.47 11.13
N CYS A 83 0.15 -3.11 9.92
CA CYS A 83 1.42 -3.42 9.33
C CYS A 83 2.04 -2.19 8.64
N LEU A 84 3.32 -2.31 8.34
CA LEU A 84 4.04 -1.49 7.37
C LEU A 84 4.88 -2.41 6.51
N GLU A 85 4.71 -2.33 5.21
CA GLU A 85 5.47 -3.06 4.21
C GLU A 85 6.25 -2.13 3.30
N TYR A 86 7.25 -2.71 2.62
CA TYR A 86 7.95 -2.04 1.54
C TYR A 86 8.38 -3.01 0.45
N HIS A 87 8.56 -2.44 -0.73
CA HIS A 87 9.11 -3.07 -1.91
C HIS A 87 10.45 -2.41 -2.26
N THR A 88 11.34 -3.12 -2.94
CA THR A 88 12.59 -2.53 -3.45
C THR A 88 12.41 -1.75 -4.75
N CYS A 89 11.17 -1.63 -5.21
CA CYS A 89 10.74 -0.80 -6.33
C CYS A 89 9.56 0.08 -5.92
N SER A 90 9.21 1.06 -6.77
CA SER A 90 8.01 1.87 -6.56
C SER A 90 6.72 1.03 -6.66
N GLU A 91 5.69 1.50 -5.97
CA GLU A 91 4.31 1.03 -6.10
C GLU A 91 3.41 2.16 -6.59
N LEU A 92 2.53 1.87 -7.54
CA LEU A 92 1.47 2.78 -7.97
C LEU A 92 0.16 2.43 -7.27
N CYS A 93 -0.52 3.43 -6.73
CA CYS A 93 -1.82 3.27 -6.13
C CYS A 93 -2.82 4.23 -6.78
N VAL A 94 -3.99 3.74 -7.18
CA VAL A 94 -5.08 4.58 -7.70
C VAL A 94 -6.34 4.33 -6.89
N MET A 95 -6.83 5.38 -6.24
CA MET A 95 -7.89 5.31 -5.25
C MET A 95 -9.25 5.54 -5.91
N ALA A 96 -10.17 4.59 -5.78
CA ALA A 96 -11.55 4.83 -6.18
C ALA A 96 -12.32 5.64 -5.13
N GLU A 97 -12.07 5.43 -3.85
CA GLU A 97 -12.73 6.18 -2.76
C GLU A 97 -11.71 7.08 -2.02
N ASP A 98 -12.22 8.01 -1.21
CA ASP A 98 -11.39 8.77 -0.29
C ASP A 98 -10.76 7.81 0.74
N VAL A 99 -9.45 7.88 0.90
CA VAL A 99 -8.70 7.04 1.84
C VAL A 99 -7.71 7.84 2.65
N VAL A 100 -7.22 7.23 3.72
CA VAL A 100 -6.06 7.71 4.49
C VAL A 100 -4.96 6.66 4.41
N LEU A 101 -3.79 7.06 3.92
CA LEU A 101 -2.58 6.25 3.98
C LEU A 101 -1.82 6.56 5.26
N LEU A 102 -1.34 5.52 5.94
CA LEU A 102 -0.38 5.65 7.03
C LEU A 102 1.00 5.28 6.47
N LEU A 103 1.87 6.28 6.36
CA LEU A 103 3.16 6.17 5.66
C LEU A 103 4.31 6.32 6.64
N GLY A 104 5.37 5.55 6.42
CA GLY A 104 6.63 5.65 7.16
C GLY A 104 7.83 5.70 6.22
N GLN A 105 9.01 5.99 6.77
CA GLN A 105 10.27 5.97 6.00
C GLN A 105 11.06 4.70 6.30
N ARG A 106 11.54 4.02 5.25
CA ARG A 106 12.37 2.82 5.40
C ARG A 106 13.67 3.09 6.14
N SER A 107 14.19 4.32 6.05
CA SER A 107 15.39 4.75 6.79
C SER A 107 15.20 4.82 8.31
N ASP A 108 13.95 4.84 8.79
CA ASP A 108 13.63 4.88 10.22
C ASP A 108 13.59 3.49 10.89
N ILE A 109 13.76 2.41 10.13
CA ILE A 109 13.89 1.04 10.66
C ILE A 109 15.24 0.91 11.40
N ASP A 110 15.20 0.50 12.67
CA ASP A 110 16.40 0.19 13.44
C ASP A 110 17.08 -1.05 12.85
N ARG A 111 18.35 -0.93 12.45
CA ARG A 111 19.09 -2.02 11.80
C ARG A 111 19.63 -3.07 12.78
N THR A 112 19.52 -2.82 14.07
CA THR A 112 19.98 -3.72 15.14
C THR A 112 18.97 -4.82 15.39
N ASP A 113 17.69 -4.48 15.43
CA ASP A 113 16.60 -5.40 15.76
C ASP A 113 15.45 -5.40 14.74
N TYR A 114 15.57 -4.63 13.66
CA TYR A 114 14.59 -4.47 12.59
C TYR A 114 13.23 -3.96 13.07
N THR A 115 13.22 -3.13 14.10
CA THR A 115 11.99 -2.53 14.62
C THR A 115 11.72 -1.13 14.04
N TYR A 116 10.47 -0.70 14.11
CA TYR A 116 10.01 0.62 13.67
C TYR A 116 9.06 1.21 14.72
N ASP A 117 9.29 2.46 15.11
CA ASP A 117 8.38 3.20 16.00
C ASP A 117 7.16 3.68 15.22
N ALA A 118 5.99 3.07 15.47
CA ALA A 118 4.73 3.42 14.83
C ALA A 118 4.38 4.90 15.00
N GLY A 119 4.84 5.57 16.07
CA GLY A 119 4.64 7.00 16.29
C GLY A 119 5.30 7.91 15.26
N LYS A 120 6.24 7.39 14.46
CA LYS A 120 6.85 8.10 13.33
C LYS A 120 6.00 8.07 12.06
N ALA A 121 4.99 7.20 11.99
CA ALA A 121 4.11 7.12 10.83
C ALA A 121 3.28 8.40 10.70
N GLU A 122 3.03 8.79 9.46
CA GLU A 122 2.27 9.97 9.11
C GLU A 122 1.00 9.60 8.34
N ALA A 123 -0.10 10.28 8.64
CA ALA A 123 -1.36 10.09 7.94
C ALA A 123 -1.51 11.06 6.75
N PHE A 124 -1.84 10.53 5.57
CA PHE A 124 -2.12 11.31 4.37
C PHE A 124 -3.52 11.00 3.83
N PHE A 125 -4.38 12.01 3.76
CA PHE A 125 -5.66 11.93 3.08
C PHE A 125 -5.47 12.01 1.57
N VAL A 126 -6.00 11.02 0.86
CA VAL A 126 -5.95 10.90 -0.60
C VAL A 126 -7.38 10.96 -1.14
N PRO A 127 -7.74 11.98 -1.93
CA PRO A 127 -9.06 12.05 -2.54
C PRO A 127 -9.30 10.94 -3.58
N ALA A 128 -10.54 10.50 -3.70
CA ALA A 128 -11.03 9.64 -4.76
C ALA A 128 -10.60 10.13 -6.15
N GLY A 129 -10.25 9.21 -7.03
CA GLY A 129 -9.75 9.48 -8.38
C GLY A 129 -8.28 9.86 -8.45
N THR A 130 -7.58 9.95 -7.32
CA THR A 130 -6.15 10.31 -7.29
C THR A 130 -5.29 9.06 -7.53
N GLY A 131 -4.34 9.17 -8.46
CA GLY A 131 -3.24 8.22 -8.60
C GLY A 131 -1.94 8.76 -7.98
N ILE A 132 -1.21 7.90 -7.30
CA ILE A 132 0.09 8.21 -6.69
C ILE A 132 1.13 7.15 -7.00
N GLU A 133 2.40 7.54 -6.96
CA GLU A 133 3.54 6.65 -6.85
C GLU A 133 4.09 6.75 -5.43
N LEU A 134 4.25 5.61 -4.76
CA LEU A 134 5.03 5.46 -3.52
C LEU A 134 6.43 4.98 -3.88
N TYR A 135 7.45 5.68 -3.38
CA TYR A 135 8.84 5.32 -3.63
C TYR A 135 9.24 4.04 -2.89
N ALA A 136 10.28 3.35 -3.36
CA ALA A 136 10.86 2.17 -2.68
C ALA A 136 11.37 2.43 -1.25
N THR A 137 11.51 3.71 -0.86
CA THR A 137 11.87 4.13 0.49
C THR A 137 10.66 4.26 1.42
N THR A 138 9.44 4.14 0.90
CA THR A 138 8.21 4.40 1.64
C THR A 138 7.63 3.13 2.21
N LEU A 139 7.50 3.12 3.53
CA LEU A 139 6.69 2.13 4.22
C LEU A 139 5.21 2.49 4.08
N HIS A 140 4.39 1.51 3.76
CA HIS A 140 2.94 1.68 3.58
C HIS A 140 2.23 0.37 3.87
N TYR A 141 0.90 0.36 3.90
CA TYR A 141 0.11 -0.86 4.03
C TYR A 141 -1.28 -0.63 3.45
N ALA A 142 -2.18 -1.62 3.57
CA ALA A 142 -3.58 -1.51 3.16
C ALA A 142 -4.17 -0.18 3.67
N PRO A 143 -4.75 0.64 2.79
CA PRO A 143 -5.19 1.99 3.12
C PRO A 143 -6.27 1.94 4.19
N CYS A 144 -6.42 3.00 4.97
CA CYS A 144 -7.54 3.14 5.87
C CYS A 144 -8.69 3.89 5.18
N ASN A 145 -9.94 3.53 5.45
CA ASN A 145 -11.11 4.23 4.91
C ASN A 145 -11.12 5.69 5.37
N ALA A 146 -11.45 6.68 4.54
CA ALA A 146 -11.59 8.05 5.04
C ALA A 146 -12.85 8.26 5.91
N HIS A 147 -13.86 7.42 5.69
CA HIS A 147 -15.16 7.50 6.34
C HIS A 147 -15.55 6.15 6.94
N ALA A 148 -16.01 6.16 8.19
CA ALA A 148 -16.44 4.94 8.88
C ALA A 148 -17.59 4.26 8.10
N GLY A 149 -17.46 2.94 7.88
CA GLY A 149 -18.44 2.14 7.17
C GLY A 149 -18.40 2.24 5.64
N GLN A 150 -17.56 3.10 5.05
CA GLN A 150 -17.37 3.17 3.60
C GLN A 150 -16.12 2.41 3.19
N GLY A 151 -16.28 1.28 2.51
CA GLY A 151 -15.17 0.50 1.95
C GLY A 151 -14.37 1.28 0.90
N TYR A 152 -13.21 0.76 0.52
CA TYR A 152 -12.39 1.31 -0.55
C TYR A 152 -12.12 0.27 -1.63
N HIS A 153 -11.85 0.75 -2.84
CA HIS A 153 -11.12 0.04 -3.87
C HIS A 153 -9.85 0.82 -4.22
N VAL A 154 -8.73 0.11 -4.30
CA VAL A 154 -7.46 0.66 -4.76
C VAL A 154 -6.87 -0.25 -5.81
N ALA A 155 -6.51 0.30 -6.96
CA ALA A 155 -5.69 -0.42 -7.94
C ALA A 155 -4.22 -0.30 -7.55
N ASN A 156 -3.49 -1.41 -7.56
CA ASN A 156 -2.07 -1.48 -7.19
C ASN A 156 -1.24 -1.92 -8.39
N GLY A 157 -0.30 -1.08 -8.82
CA GLY A 157 0.60 -1.31 -9.95
C GLY A 157 2.04 -1.53 -9.48
N LEU A 158 2.60 -2.70 -9.77
CA LEU A 158 3.93 -3.11 -9.32
C LEU A 158 4.70 -3.78 -10.46
N LEU A 159 6.02 -3.88 -10.34
CA LEU A 159 6.80 -4.71 -11.27
C LEU A 159 6.34 -6.17 -11.20
N LEU A 160 6.27 -6.82 -12.36
CA LEU A 160 5.76 -8.19 -12.51
C LEU A 160 6.49 -9.16 -11.56
N GLY A 161 5.72 -9.93 -10.79
CA GLY A 161 6.22 -10.91 -9.83
C GLY A 161 6.33 -10.39 -8.39
N THR A 162 6.20 -9.07 -8.16
CA THR A 162 6.12 -8.53 -6.80
C THR A 162 4.90 -9.09 -6.07
N ASN A 163 5.02 -9.31 -4.75
CA ASN A 163 4.05 -9.98 -3.90
C ASN A 163 3.82 -11.47 -4.24
N GLY A 164 4.66 -12.06 -5.11
CA GLY A 164 4.70 -13.51 -5.34
C GLY A 164 5.28 -14.29 -4.17
N GLN A 165 5.53 -15.58 -4.37
CA GLN A 165 6.06 -16.47 -3.34
C GLN A 165 7.42 -15.97 -2.79
N CYS A 166 7.60 -16.05 -1.47
CA CYS A 166 8.90 -15.83 -0.85
C CYS A 166 9.97 -16.72 -1.50
N PRO A 167 11.18 -16.18 -1.76
CA PRO A 167 12.29 -17.02 -2.17
C PRO A 167 12.61 -18.06 -1.10
N ALA A 168 13.06 -19.25 -1.53
CA ALA A 168 13.49 -20.30 -0.62
C ALA A 168 14.91 -20.02 -0.13
N LEU A 169 15.05 -19.54 1.11
CA LEU A 169 16.33 -19.27 1.75
C LEU A 169 16.29 -19.45 3.27
N ASP A 170 17.45 -19.66 3.87
CA ASP A 170 17.65 -19.54 5.31
C ASP A 170 17.68 -18.06 5.69
N LYS A 171 16.56 -17.56 6.23
CA LYS A 171 16.41 -16.15 6.60
C LYS A 171 17.44 -15.73 7.65
N LYS A 172 18.10 -14.59 7.41
CA LYS A 172 19.03 -13.94 8.34
C LYS A 172 18.93 -12.42 8.22
N GLY A 173 19.17 -11.71 9.33
CA GLY A 173 19.13 -10.24 9.30
C GLY A 173 17.78 -9.69 8.81
N GLU A 174 17.80 -8.79 7.83
CA GLU A 174 16.60 -8.16 7.24
C GLU A 174 15.67 -9.18 6.54
N ASP A 175 16.21 -10.33 6.10
CA ASP A 175 15.43 -11.40 5.45
C ASP A 175 14.33 -11.96 6.37
N GLN A 176 14.46 -11.77 7.68
CA GLN A 176 13.41 -12.12 8.65
C GLN A 176 12.08 -11.41 8.34
N LEU A 177 12.13 -10.22 7.75
CA LEU A 177 10.96 -9.42 7.38
C LEU A 177 10.33 -9.86 6.05
N LEU A 178 10.98 -10.74 5.27
CA LEU A 178 10.44 -11.19 3.97
C LEU A 178 9.07 -11.84 4.13
N ALA A 179 8.08 -11.26 3.46
CA ALA A 179 6.70 -11.75 3.43
C ALA A 179 6.23 -12.12 2.00
N GLY A 180 7.02 -11.79 0.97
CA GLY A 180 6.79 -12.23 -0.40
C GLY A 180 7.98 -11.90 -1.31
N CYS A 181 7.88 -12.24 -2.59
CA CYS A 181 8.82 -11.77 -3.59
C CYS A 181 8.79 -10.24 -3.64
N ASN A 182 9.96 -9.61 -3.45
CA ASN A 182 10.10 -8.16 -3.39
C ASN A 182 9.18 -7.50 -2.33
N LYS A 183 8.88 -8.18 -1.22
CA LYS A 183 8.01 -7.66 -0.15
C LYS A 183 8.59 -7.98 1.23
N TRP A 184 8.77 -6.95 2.03
CA TRP A 184 9.16 -7.04 3.44
C TRP A 184 8.07 -6.37 4.27
N LEU A 185 7.74 -6.96 5.42
CA LEU A 185 6.61 -6.52 6.24
C LEU A 185 6.98 -6.53 7.73
N LEU A 186 6.63 -5.44 8.40
CA LEU A 186 6.67 -5.30 9.85
C LEU A 186 5.23 -5.27 10.36
N ALA A 187 4.88 -6.20 11.23
CA ALA A 187 3.57 -6.29 11.85
C ALA A 187 3.58 -5.66 13.26
N HIS A 188 2.44 -5.07 13.64
CA HIS A 188 2.13 -4.73 15.02
C HIS A 188 1.71 -6.01 15.77
N PRO A 189 2.06 -6.19 17.05
CA PRO A 189 1.67 -7.41 17.81
C PRO A 189 0.16 -7.68 17.83
N ASP A 190 -0.66 -6.62 17.78
CA ASP A 190 -2.13 -6.72 17.77
C ASP A 190 -2.73 -6.94 16.36
N SER A 191 -1.91 -7.04 15.32
CA SER A 191 -2.38 -7.23 13.95
C SER A 191 -2.72 -8.71 13.67
N PRO A 192 -3.69 -9.00 12.78
CA PRO A 192 -3.92 -10.37 12.31
C PRO A 192 -2.66 -11.02 11.75
N GLU A 193 -1.85 -10.27 11.01
CA GLU A 193 -0.64 -10.74 10.33
C GLU A 193 0.42 -11.24 11.32
N ALA A 194 0.51 -10.64 12.51
CA ALA A 194 1.38 -11.14 13.57
C ALA A 194 0.99 -12.57 14.01
N GLY A 195 -0.31 -12.89 14.06
CA GLY A 195 -0.81 -14.23 14.33
C GLY A 195 -0.53 -15.24 13.22
N GLU A 196 -0.32 -14.76 12.00
CA GLU A 196 0.02 -15.55 10.81
C GLU A 196 1.55 -15.75 10.63
N GLY A 197 2.35 -15.24 11.57
CA GLY A 197 3.80 -15.42 11.60
C GLY A 197 4.59 -14.30 10.90
N ALA A 198 3.97 -13.15 10.63
CA ALA A 198 4.68 -11.96 10.21
C ALA A 198 5.68 -11.49 11.28
N PHE A 199 6.75 -10.82 10.85
CA PHE A 199 7.75 -10.30 11.77
C PHE A 199 7.18 -9.16 12.64
N ILE A 200 7.17 -9.35 13.96
CA ILE A 200 6.65 -8.36 14.92
C ILE A 200 7.69 -7.25 15.13
N GLY A 201 7.66 -6.26 14.24
CA GLY A 201 8.62 -5.15 14.21
C GLY A 201 8.06 -3.79 14.59
N LEU A 202 6.74 -3.60 14.55
CA LEU A 202 6.14 -2.30 14.92
C LEU A 202 6.05 -2.14 16.44
N LYS A 203 6.55 -1.01 16.96
CA LYS A 203 6.54 -0.63 18.37
C LYS A 203 5.63 0.57 18.60
N GLY A 204 5.10 0.70 19.82
CA GLY A 204 4.22 1.80 20.19
C GLY A 204 2.74 1.44 20.04
N GLN A 205 1.90 2.46 19.83
CA GLN A 205 0.45 2.27 19.68
C GLN A 205 0.10 1.86 18.24
N ASN A 206 -0.79 0.87 18.09
CA ASN A 206 -1.41 0.59 16.79
C ASN A 206 -2.32 1.76 16.39
N ILE A 207 -1.86 2.59 15.46
CA ILE A 207 -2.53 3.84 15.11
C ILE A 207 -3.90 3.52 14.50
N ARG A 208 -4.94 4.15 15.06
CA ARG A 208 -6.29 4.16 14.48
C ARG A 208 -6.63 5.54 13.97
N ILE A 209 -7.25 5.62 12.79
CA ILE A 209 -7.62 6.90 12.16
C ILE A 209 -8.97 7.45 12.67
N TYR A 210 -9.84 6.58 13.18
CA TYR A 210 -11.05 6.93 13.92
C TYR A 210 -11.35 5.87 14.98
N GLN A 211 -12.16 6.21 15.98
CA GLN A 211 -12.71 5.23 16.92
C GLN A 211 -14.07 4.77 16.41
N GLU A 212 -14.35 3.48 16.50
CA GLU A 212 -15.73 2.99 16.39
C GLU A 212 -16.51 3.55 17.59
N GLY A 213 -17.68 4.13 17.31
CA GLY A 213 -18.55 4.72 18.34
C GLY A 213 -19.21 3.68 19.22
#